data_AF-A0AAX1ZZU9-F1
#
_entry.id   AF-A0AAX1ZZU9-F1
#
_cell.length_a   1.000
_cell.length_b   1.000
_cell.length_c   1.000
_cell.angle_alpha   90.00
_cell.angle_beta   90.00
_cell.angle_gamma   90.00
#
_symmetry.space_group_name_H-M   'P 1'
#
loop_
_entity.id
_entity.type
_entity.pdbx_description
1 polymer ?
#
loop_
_entity_poly.entity_id
_entity_poly.type
_entity_poly.pdbx_seq_one_letter_code
_entity_poly.pdbx_strand_id
1 'polypeptide(L)'
;MFLWILLVNQHTCHRLNEFEKQLSEMVQTIPGAKEMCEIKGIGEMTVVGFFAEVGDINQYQHPRQIIKLAGLNLKKNESGQHRGKTTISKRGRKRLRALLFRVVMPLSAKNQAFKALHEYYRTRPNNPLTVSSLLSLYVVNSFESYSSLVDVKFRSVKRK
;
A
#
# COMPACT_ATOMS: atom_id res chain seq x y z
N MET A 1 -33.61 -18.57 -19.44
CA MET A 1 -32.33 -17.85 -19.56
C MET A 1 -31.95 -17.09 -18.28
N PHE A 2 -32.82 -16.22 -17.74
CA PHE A 2 -32.55 -15.46 -16.49
C PHE A 2 -32.25 -16.33 -15.25
N LEU A 3 -33.02 -17.40 -15.03
CA LEU A 3 -32.82 -18.28 -13.86
C LEU A 3 -31.45 -18.97 -13.88
N TRP A 4 -30.96 -19.36 -15.07
CA TRP A 4 -29.65 -19.99 -15.24
C TRP A 4 -28.51 -18.99 -14.99
N ILE A 5 -28.63 -17.76 -15.48
CA ILE A 5 -27.67 -16.68 -15.20
C ILE A 5 -27.57 -16.42 -13.69
N LEU A 6 -28.72 -16.38 -12.98
CA LEU A 6 -28.74 -16.20 -11.53
C LEU A 6 -28.06 -17.36 -10.79
N LEU A 7 -28.32 -18.60 -11.21
CA LEU A 7 -27.77 -19.80 -10.57
C LEU A 7 -26.25 -19.93 -10.80
N VAL A 8 -25.78 -19.62 -12.02
CA VAL A 8 -24.35 -19.54 -12.35
C VAL A 8 -23.66 -18.42 -11.54
N ASN A 9 -24.30 -17.26 -11.40
CA ASN A 9 -23.78 -16.17 -10.58
C ASN A 9 -23.69 -16.57 -9.10
N GLN A 10 -24.72 -17.20 -8.54
CA GLN A 10 -24.71 -17.67 -7.15
C GLN A 10 -23.57 -18.66 -6.89
N HIS A 11 -23.40 -19.65 -7.77
CA HIS A 11 -22.32 -20.62 -7.64
C HIS A 11 -20.93 -19.94 -7.73
N THR A 12 -20.76 -19.02 -8.68
CA THR A 12 -19.49 -18.30 -8.85
C THR A 12 -19.16 -17.42 -7.65
N CYS A 13 -20.14 -16.68 -7.11
CA CYS A 13 -19.98 -15.89 -5.90
C CYS A 13 -19.64 -16.75 -4.68
N HIS A 14 -20.28 -17.92 -4.53
CA HIS A 14 -19.95 -18.84 -3.44
C HIS A 14 -18.50 -19.33 -3.53
N ARG A 15 -18.04 -19.72 -4.72
CA ARG A 15 -16.65 -20.14 -4.94
C ARG A 15 -15.65 -19.02 -4.67
N LEU A 16 -15.98 -17.78 -5.07
CA LEU A 16 -15.14 -16.61 -4.78
C LEU A 16 -15.01 -16.37 -3.27
N ASN A 17 -16.13 -16.37 -2.54
CA ASN A 17 -16.12 -16.20 -1.08
C ASN A 17 -15.28 -17.27 -0.37
N GLU A 18 -15.35 -18.52 -0.84
CA GLU A 18 -14.53 -19.61 -0.30
C GLU A 18 -13.03 -19.33 -0.49
N PHE A 19 -12.63 -18.86 -1.66
CA PHE A 19 -11.24 -18.48 -1.92
C PHE A 19 -10.80 -17.25 -1.11
N GLU A 20 -11.65 -16.24 -0.98
CA GLU A 20 -11.37 -15.06 -0.16
C GLU A 20 -11.14 -15.45 1.30
N LYS A 21 -11.96 -16.37 1.82
CA LYS A 21 -11.82 -16.90 3.18
C LYS A 21 -10.49 -17.65 3.36
N GLN A 22 -10.15 -18.55 2.44
CA GLN A 22 -8.87 -19.27 2.48
C GLN A 22 -7.67 -18.33 2.44
N LEU A 23 -7.73 -17.29 1.61
CA LEU A 23 -6.67 -16.28 1.51
C LEU A 23 -6.54 -15.46 2.80
N SER A 24 -7.67 -15.05 3.39
CA SER A 24 -7.71 -14.37 4.69
C SER A 24 -7.04 -15.22 5.77
N GLU A 25 -7.41 -16.49 5.89
CA GLU A 25 -6.85 -17.41 6.88
C GLU A 25 -5.33 -17.57 6.71
N MET A 26 -4.85 -17.74 5.47
CA MET A 26 -3.42 -17.81 5.18
C MET A 26 -2.68 -16.53 5.58
N VAL A 27 -3.24 -15.36 5.24
CA VAL A 27 -2.58 -14.08 5.51
C VAL A 27 -2.51 -13.78 7.01
N GLN A 28 -3.48 -14.24 7.80
CA GLN A 28 -3.43 -14.09 9.26
C GLN A 28 -2.27 -14.85 9.93
N THR A 29 -1.67 -15.84 9.24
CA THR A 29 -0.46 -16.54 9.73
C THR A 29 0.81 -15.72 9.54
N ILE A 30 0.79 -14.71 8.68
CA ILE A 30 1.96 -13.89 8.34
C ILE A 30 2.16 -12.81 9.42
N PRO A 31 3.37 -12.68 9.98
CA PRO A 31 3.66 -11.61 10.95
C PRO A 31 3.48 -10.23 10.32
N GLY A 32 2.78 -9.33 11.01
CA GLY A 32 2.50 -7.98 10.51
C GLY A 32 1.17 -7.84 9.76
N ALA A 33 0.53 -8.94 9.34
CA ALA A 33 -0.71 -8.88 8.59
C ALA A 33 -1.91 -8.42 9.43
N LYS A 34 -1.98 -8.85 10.70
CA LYS A 34 -3.05 -8.47 11.63
C LYS A 34 -3.02 -6.97 11.92
N GLU A 35 -1.82 -6.46 12.19
CA GLU A 35 -1.57 -5.04 12.44
C GLU A 35 -1.94 -4.19 11.21
N MET A 36 -1.72 -4.70 9.99
CA MET A 36 -2.15 -4.02 8.76
C MET A 36 -3.68 -4.03 8.56
N CYS A 37 -4.37 -5.10 8.97
CA CYS A 37 -5.84 -5.18 8.90
C CYS A 37 -6.55 -4.27 9.92
N GLU A 38 -5.92 -3.96 11.05
CA GLU A 38 -6.47 -3.05 12.07
C GLU A 38 -6.53 -1.57 11.60
N ILE A 39 -5.82 -1.25 10.51
CA ILE A 39 -5.77 0.11 9.98
C ILE A 39 -7.13 0.49 9.40
N LYS A 40 -7.80 1.43 10.07
CA LYS A 40 -9.08 1.99 9.61
C LYS A 40 -8.95 2.54 8.18
N GLY A 41 -9.63 1.88 7.24
CA GLY A 41 -9.63 2.24 5.83
C GLY A 41 -8.89 1.28 4.91
N ILE A 42 -8.22 0.26 5.45
CA ILE A 42 -7.67 -0.86 4.69
C ILE A 42 -8.61 -2.07 4.81
N GLY A 43 -8.97 -2.67 3.68
CA GLY A 43 -9.75 -3.92 3.66
C GLY A 43 -8.84 -5.15 3.66
N GLU A 44 -9.31 -6.24 4.26
CA GLU A 44 -8.56 -7.49 4.39
C GLU A 44 -8.03 -8.03 3.06
N MET A 45 -8.89 -8.12 2.03
CA MET A 45 -8.47 -8.54 0.69
C MET A 45 -7.41 -7.63 0.05
N THR A 46 -7.30 -6.39 0.52
CA THR A 46 -6.25 -5.47 0.05
C THR A 46 -4.92 -5.77 0.73
N VAL A 47 -4.94 -6.18 2.00
CA VAL A 47 -3.76 -6.69 2.71
C VAL A 47 -3.29 -7.98 2.06
N VAL A 48 -4.20 -8.91 1.75
CA VAL A 48 -3.90 -10.13 0.97
C VAL A 48 -3.20 -9.78 -0.34
N GLY A 49 -3.79 -8.88 -1.13
CA GLY A 49 -3.20 -8.46 -2.41
C GLY A 49 -1.84 -7.78 -2.25
N PHE A 50 -1.61 -7.08 -1.13
CA PHE A 50 -0.31 -6.47 -0.84
C PHE A 50 0.75 -7.54 -0.59
N PHE A 51 0.48 -8.51 0.28
CA PHE A 51 1.39 -9.63 0.54
C PHE A 51 1.64 -10.49 -0.70
N ALA A 52 0.62 -10.69 -1.54
CA ALA A 52 0.78 -11.41 -2.81
C ALA A 52 1.73 -10.70 -3.79
N GLU A 53 1.79 -9.36 -3.78
CA GLU A 53 2.65 -8.58 -4.68
C GLU A 53 4.05 -8.31 -4.13
N VAL A 54 4.15 -8.13 -2.81
CA VAL A 54 5.42 -7.88 -2.11
C VAL A 54 6.20 -9.16 -1.85
N GLY A 55 5.48 -10.27 -1.60
CA GLY A 55 6.04 -11.53 -1.16
C GLY A 55 6.42 -11.50 0.32
N ASP A 56 7.46 -12.26 0.66
CA ASP A 56 7.97 -12.34 2.04
C ASP A 56 8.57 -11.00 2.49
N ILE A 57 7.96 -10.41 3.51
CA ILE A 57 8.36 -9.12 4.06
C ILE A 57 9.74 -9.20 4.75
N ASN A 58 10.14 -10.38 5.22
CA ASN A 58 11.43 -10.56 5.91
C ASN A 58 12.64 -10.33 4.98
N GLN A 59 12.42 -10.35 3.66
CA GLN A 59 13.46 -10.05 2.67
C GLN A 59 13.80 -8.55 2.61
N TYR A 60 12.97 -7.69 3.20
CA TYR A 60 13.16 -6.25 3.18
C TYR A 60 13.60 -5.74 4.56
N GLN A 61 14.76 -5.09 4.60
CA GLN A 61 15.30 -4.48 5.82
C GLN A 61 14.71 -3.11 6.11
N HIS A 62 14.17 -2.43 5.09
CA HIS A 62 13.67 -1.07 5.22
C HIS A 62 12.43 -0.85 4.35
N PRO A 63 11.36 -0.19 4.84
CA PRO A 63 10.13 0.03 4.08
C PRO A 63 10.33 0.78 2.75
N ARG A 64 11.33 1.66 2.67
CA ARG A 64 11.79 2.30 1.43
C ARG A 64 12.12 1.32 0.29
N GLN A 65 12.51 0.08 0.59
CA GLN A 65 12.75 -0.95 -0.42
C GLN A 65 11.45 -1.41 -1.08
N ILE A 66 10.36 -1.56 -0.32
CA ILE A 66 9.01 -1.86 -0.85
C ILE A 66 8.52 -0.71 -1.74
N ILE A 67 8.87 0.53 -1.40
CA ILE A 67 8.50 1.74 -2.16
C ILE A 67 9.27 1.83 -3.48
N LYS A 68 10.55 1.48 -3.43
CA LYS A 68 11.38 1.28 -4.62
C LYS A 68 10.82 0.16 -5.50
N LEU A 69 10.38 -0.95 -4.90
CA LEU A 69 9.73 -2.06 -5.59
C LEU A 69 8.42 -1.64 -6.26
N ALA A 70 7.63 -0.78 -5.63
CA ALA A 70 6.43 -0.18 -6.22
C ALA A 70 6.75 0.89 -7.29
N GLY A 71 8.01 1.31 -7.44
CA GLY A 71 8.43 2.33 -8.39
C GLY A 71 7.95 3.74 -8.03
N LEU A 72 7.68 3.97 -6.75
CA LEU A 72 7.11 5.22 -6.24
C LEU A 72 8.17 6.29 -5.98
N ASN A 73 9.47 5.94 -5.96
CA ASN A 73 10.55 6.89 -5.76
C ASN A 73 10.44 8.12 -6.67
N LEU A 74 10.65 9.29 -6.07
CA LEU A 74 10.65 10.58 -6.75
C LEU A 74 11.89 10.71 -7.63
N LYS A 75 11.66 11.12 -8.87
CA LYS A 75 12.67 11.46 -9.86
C LYS A 75 12.51 12.93 -10.22
N LYS A 76 13.58 13.69 -10.08
CA LYS A 76 13.69 15.03 -10.66
C LYS A 76 13.88 14.91 -12.16
N ASN A 77 13.07 15.62 -12.93
CA ASN A 77 13.23 15.74 -14.37
C ASN A 77 13.99 17.03 -14.65
N GLU A 78 15.30 17.00 -14.41
CA GLU A 78 16.21 18.10 -14.70
C GLU A 78 17.03 17.71 -15.93
N SER A 79 16.95 18.51 -16.99
CA SER A 79 17.96 18.55 -18.05
C SER A 79 18.76 19.84 -17.90
N GLY A 80 19.95 19.91 -18.50
CA GLY A 80 20.83 21.07 -18.39
C GLY A 80 20.19 22.43 -18.75
N GLN A 81 19.06 22.43 -19.46
CA GLN A 81 18.29 23.63 -19.81
C GLN A 81 16.85 23.65 -19.27
N HIS A 82 16.35 22.56 -18.66
CA HIS A 82 14.96 22.46 -18.24
C HIS A 82 14.83 21.88 -16.83
N ARG A 83 14.22 22.66 -15.92
CA ARG A 83 13.79 22.18 -14.60
C ARG A 83 12.31 21.79 -14.66
N GLY A 84 12.06 20.52 -14.90
CA GLY A 84 10.72 19.93 -14.93
C GLY A 84 10.19 19.57 -13.54
N LYS A 85 8.88 19.28 -13.46
CA LYS A 85 8.24 18.84 -12.22
C LYS A 85 8.81 17.49 -11.74
N THR A 86 8.91 17.35 -10.42
CA THR A 86 9.24 16.06 -9.79
C THR A 86 8.14 15.05 -10.09
N THR A 87 8.50 13.90 -10.65
CA THR A 87 7.58 12.81 -11.00
C THR A 87 7.99 11.50 -10.35
N ILE A 88 7.09 10.54 -10.24
CA ILE A 88 7.47 9.19 -9.80
C ILE A 88 8.24 8.45 -10.90
N SER A 89 9.17 7.58 -10.49
CA SER A 89 10.02 6.83 -11.44
C SER A 89 9.25 5.84 -12.32
N LYS A 90 8.17 5.25 -11.80
CA LYS A 90 7.35 4.21 -12.47
C LYS A 90 8.09 2.91 -12.85
N ARG A 91 9.34 2.72 -12.41
CA ARG A 91 10.20 1.57 -12.76
C ARG A 91 9.90 0.27 -12.00
N GLY A 92 8.97 0.28 -11.06
CA GLY A 92 8.62 -0.87 -10.22
C GLY A 92 7.35 -1.60 -10.65
N ARG A 93 6.89 -2.53 -9.80
CA ARG A 93 5.70 -3.38 -10.02
C ARG A 93 4.44 -2.54 -10.23
N LYS A 94 3.85 -2.62 -11.43
CA LYS A 94 2.65 -1.86 -11.81
C LYS A 94 1.43 -2.25 -10.96
N ARG A 95 1.26 -3.53 -10.65
CA ARG A 95 0.14 -4.05 -9.84
C ARG A 95 0.22 -3.57 -8.39
N LEU A 96 1.37 -3.75 -7.73
CA LEU A 96 1.64 -3.19 -6.40
C LEU A 96 1.33 -1.69 -6.34
N ARG A 97 1.80 -0.91 -7.32
CA ARG A 97 1.52 0.54 -7.39
C ARG A 97 0.03 0.85 -7.53
N ALA A 98 -0.72 0.09 -8.34
CA ALA A 98 -2.16 0.26 -8.49
C ALA A 98 -2.92 -0.10 -7.20
N LEU A 99 -2.51 -1.16 -6.51
CA LEU A 99 -3.05 -1.55 -5.21
C LEU A 99 -2.85 -0.46 -4.18
N LEU A 100 -1.62 0.06 -4.05
CA LEU A 100 -1.32 1.16 -3.14
C LEU A 100 -2.17 2.40 -3.45
N PHE A 101 -2.39 2.72 -4.73
CA PHE A 101 -3.27 3.83 -5.11
C PHE A 101 -4.73 3.61 -4.66
N ARG A 102 -5.24 2.38 -4.76
CA ARG A 102 -6.59 2.01 -4.30
C ARG A 102 -6.72 2.10 -2.78
N VAL A 103 -5.67 1.78 -2.03
CA VAL A 103 -5.65 1.88 -0.56
C VAL A 103 -5.70 3.33 -0.09
N VAL A 104 -4.96 4.23 -0.72
CA VAL A 104 -4.82 5.61 -0.22
C VAL A 104 -6.12 6.39 -0.27
N MET A 105 -7.02 6.10 -1.22
CA MET A 105 -8.32 6.77 -1.34
C MET A 105 -9.21 6.61 -0.08
N PRO A 106 -9.59 5.38 0.35
CA PRO A 106 -10.38 5.18 1.56
C PRO A 106 -9.61 5.56 2.83
N LEU A 107 -8.28 5.44 2.83
CA LEU A 107 -7.45 5.75 4.01
C LEU A 107 -7.43 7.26 4.28
N SER A 108 -7.28 8.09 3.24
CA SER A 108 -7.39 9.55 3.34
C SER A 108 -8.80 10.03 3.76
N ALA A 109 -9.84 9.30 3.35
CA ALA A 109 -11.22 9.64 3.70
C ALA A 109 -11.57 9.27 5.15
N LYS A 110 -11.14 8.09 5.62
CA LYS A 110 -11.55 7.53 6.91
C LYS A 110 -10.63 7.89 8.07
N ASN A 111 -9.40 8.34 7.81
CA ASN A 111 -8.43 8.63 8.85
C ASN A 111 -7.98 10.10 8.81
N GLN A 112 -8.35 10.83 9.88
CA GLN A 112 -8.09 12.26 10.02
C GLN A 112 -6.59 12.60 10.10
N ALA A 113 -5.77 11.75 10.73
CA ALA A 113 -4.32 11.97 10.79
C ALA A 113 -3.71 11.93 9.39
N PHE A 114 -4.17 11.00 8.55
CA PHE A 114 -3.73 10.89 7.16
C PHE A 114 -4.25 12.02 6.27
N LYS A 115 -5.47 12.51 6.52
CA LYS A 115 -6.01 13.70 5.86
C LYS A 115 -5.15 14.93 6.16
N ALA A 116 -4.78 15.14 7.43
CA ALA A 116 -3.93 16.24 7.86
C ALA A 116 -2.53 16.16 7.23
N LEU A 117 -1.91 14.97 7.18
CA LEU A 117 -0.65 14.76 6.48
C LEU A 117 -0.75 15.10 4.99
N HIS A 118 -1.82 14.63 4.34
CA HIS A 118 -2.04 14.90 2.91
C HIS A 118 -2.22 16.40 2.62
N GLU A 119 -2.98 17.11 3.46
CA GLU A 119 -3.12 18.57 3.38
C GLU A 119 -1.78 19.26 3.60
N TYR A 120 -1.02 18.86 4.61
CA TYR A 120 0.30 19.41 4.90
C TYR A 120 1.26 19.29 3.71
N TYR A 121 1.37 18.11 3.09
CA TYR A 121 2.26 17.95 1.93
C TYR A 121 1.77 18.67 0.67
N ARG A 122 0.46 18.99 0.58
CA ARG A 122 -0.11 19.77 -0.52
C ARG A 122 0.14 21.27 -0.36
N THR A 123 0.07 21.80 0.85
CA THR A 123 0.16 23.24 1.14
C THR A 123 1.58 23.73 1.47
N ARG A 124 2.57 22.84 1.47
CA ARG A 124 3.98 23.20 1.73
C ARG A 124 4.47 24.28 0.75
N PRO A 125 5.11 25.35 1.26
CA PRO A 125 5.59 26.46 0.44
C PRO A 125 6.76 26.07 -0.49
N ASN A 126 7.56 25.06 -0.09
CA ASN A 126 8.69 24.56 -0.86
C ASN A 126 8.40 23.16 -1.43
N ASN A 127 8.56 23.01 -2.75
CA ASN A 127 8.38 21.75 -3.52
C ASN A 127 6.97 21.13 -3.37
N PRO A 128 5.89 21.84 -3.77
CA PRO A 128 4.54 21.29 -3.74
C PRO A 128 4.46 20.05 -4.62
N LEU A 129 4.01 18.95 -4.02
CA LEU A 129 4.05 17.64 -4.63
C LEU A 129 2.76 17.38 -5.42
N THR A 130 2.90 16.78 -6.61
CA THR A 130 1.76 16.26 -7.36
C THR A 130 1.16 15.04 -6.66
N VAL A 131 -0.14 14.77 -6.85
CA VAL A 131 -0.89 13.66 -6.21
C VAL A 131 -0.16 12.31 -6.28
N SER A 132 0.54 12.04 -7.38
CA SER A 132 1.31 10.81 -7.55
C SER A 132 2.59 10.73 -6.70
N SER A 133 3.18 11.87 -6.35
CA SER A 133 4.37 11.96 -5.48
C SER A 133 4.00 11.99 -3.99
N LEU A 134 2.82 12.54 -3.67
CA LEU A 134 2.18 12.42 -2.36
C LEU A 134 1.92 10.96 -2.01
N LEU A 135 1.47 10.15 -2.97
CA LEU A 135 1.28 8.70 -2.79
C LEU A 135 2.57 7.99 -2.35
N SER A 136 3.72 8.34 -2.96
CA SER A 136 5.01 7.77 -2.56
C SER A 136 5.34 8.10 -1.12
N LEU A 137 5.27 9.38 -0.74
CA LEU A 137 5.53 9.82 0.63
C LEU A 137 4.49 9.30 1.61
N TYR A 138 3.25 9.10 1.18
CA TYR A 138 2.21 8.52 2.00
C TYR A 138 2.51 7.07 2.33
N VAL A 139 2.97 6.27 1.35
CA VAL A 139 3.46 4.92 1.60
C VAL A 139 4.73 4.96 2.47
N VAL A 140 5.68 5.88 2.22
CA VAL A 140 6.88 6.05 3.10
C VAL A 140 6.46 6.30 4.54
N ASN A 141 5.61 7.31 4.77
CA ASN A 141 5.22 7.75 6.12
C ASN A 141 4.19 6.82 6.77
N SER A 142 3.36 6.11 6.01
CA SER A 142 2.48 5.09 6.57
C SER A 142 3.36 3.97 7.11
N PHE A 143 4.26 3.43 6.30
CA PHE A 143 5.20 2.40 6.75
C PHE A 143 6.22 2.90 7.80
N GLU A 144 6.64 4.18 7.80
CA GLU A 144 7.51 4.77 8.84
C GLU A 144 6.76 5.10 10.14
N SER A 145 5.48 5.51 10.09
CA SER A 145 4.63 5.66 11.28
C SER A 145 4.25 4.30 11.87
N TYR A 146 4.22 3.24 11.05
CA TYR A 146 4.21 1.87 11.54
C TYR A 146 5.60 1.41 11.95
N SER A 147 6.71 1.95 11.42
CA SER A 147 8.07 1.61 11.86
C SER A 147 8.29 1.88 13.34
N SER A 148 7.59 2.80 13.99
CA SER A 148 7.68 2.96 15.46
C SER A 148 6.93 1.87 16.26
N LEU A 149 5.91 1.23 15.67
CA LEU A 149 5.21 0.05 16.24
C LEU A 149 5.82 -1.29 15.77
N VAL A 150 6.42 -1.28 14.60
CA VAL A 150 7.08 -2.38 13.90
C VAL A 150 8.56 -2.46 14.31
N ASP A 151 9.18 -1.37 14.79
CA ASP A 151 10.49 -1.35 15.46
C ASP A 151 10.48 -2.23 16.72
N VAL A 152 9.33 -2.39 17.37
CA VAL A 152 9.22 -3.30 18.53
C VAL A 152 9.39 -4.76 18.10
N LYS A 153 9.08 -5.13 16.85
CA LYS A 153 9.18 -6.52 16.36
C LYS A 153 10.37 -6.77 15.42
N PHE A 154 10.75 -5.80 14.58
CA PHE A 154 11.96 -5.87 13.74
C PHE A 154 13.25 -5.77 14.58
N ARG A 155 13.18 -5.18 15.77
CA ARG A 155 14.28 -5.21 16.75
C ARG A 155 14.27 -6.46 17.64
N SER A 156 13.12 -7.13 17.79
CA SER A 156 12.99 -8.39 18.56
C SER A 156 13.48 -9.63 17.81
N VAL A 157 13.59 -9.60 16.48
CA VAL A 157 14.21 -10.69 15.69
C VAL A 157 15.75 -10.57 15.69
N LYS A 158 16.32 -9.51 16.28
CA LYS A 158 17.77 -9.31 16.49
C LYS A 158 18.29 -9.75 17.86
N ARG A 159 17.59 -10.63 18.57
CA ARG A 159 18.13 -11.34 19.74
C ARG A 159 17.86 -12.85 19.63
N LYS A 160 18.59 -13.49 18.72
CA LYS A 160 19.18 -14.82 18.91
C LYS A 160 20.35 -14.96 17.94
#